data_AF-A0A371MQT3-F1
#
_entry.id   AF-A0A371MQT3-F1
#
_cell.length_a   1.000
_cell.length_b   1.000
_cell.length_c   1.000
_cell.angle_alpha   90.00
_cell.angle_beta   90.00
_cell.angle_gamma   90.00
#
_symmetry.space_group_name_H-M   'P 1'
#
loop_
_entity.id
_entity.type
_entity.pdbx_description
1 polymer ?
#
loop_
_entity_poly.entity_id
_entity_poly.type
_entity_poly.pdbx_seq_one_letter_code
_entity_poly.pdbx_strand_id
1 'polypeptide(L)'
;MSAPEEVYSAILDETSQLLVGNEDAIEALTIALLTNGHVLLEGVPGVAKTTIANLFAHAANLDYQRIQMTPDVLPADITGTHIYRENLGEFDLQRGPVFSNVVLADEIN
;
A
#
# COMPACT_ATOMS: atom_id res chain seq x y z
N MET A 1 -22.26 8.54 5.77
CA MET A 1 -21.07 8.60 4.93
C MET A 1 -20.35 9.86 5.37
N SER A 2 -19.14 9.75 5.92
CA SER A 2 -18.29 10.91 6.22
C SER A 2 -18.00 11.64 4.92
N ALA A 3 -17.87 12.97 5.00
CA ALA A 3 -17.55 13.75 3.82
C ALA A 3 -16.07 13.53 3.43
N PRO A 4 -15.70 13.56 2.13
CA PRO A 4 -14.32 13.35 1.68
C PRO A 4 -13.29 14.23 2.40
N GLU A 5 -13.67 15.48 2.67
CA GLU A 5 -12.85 16.44 3.40
C GLU A 5 -12.57 16.01 4.85
N GLU A 6 -13.53 15.39 5.53
CA GLU A 6 -13.36 14.89 6.90
C GLU A 6 -12.38 13.71 6.94
N VAL A 7 -12.44 12.84 5.94
CA VAL A 7 -11.51 11.71 5.78
C VAL A 7 -10.10 12.23 5.53
N TYR A 8 -9.95 13.19 4.62
CA TYR A 8 -8.65 13.80 4.31
C TYR A 8 -8.05 14.48 5.55
N SER A 9 -8.81 15.33 6.25
CA SER A 9 -8.33 16.02 7.45
C SER A 9 -7.89 15.04 8.54
N ALA A 10 -8.66 13.98 8.79
CA ALA A 10 -8.29 12.98 9.80
C ALA A 10 -6.96 12.26 9.47
N ILE A 11 -6.76 11.87 8.20
CA ILE A 11 -5.52 11.22 7.75
C ILE A 11 -4.34 12.22 7.79
N LEU A 12 -4.57 13.46 7.34
CA LEU A 12 -3.55 14.50 7.33
C LEU A 12 -3.08 14.83 8.75
N ASP A 13 -4.01 15.00 9.69
CA ASP A 13 -3.69 15.32 11.08
C ASP A 13 -2.84 14.23 11.75
N GLU A 14 -3.17 12.96 11.50
CA GLU A 14 -2.43 11.82 12.06
C GLU A 14 -1.03 11.70 11.43
N THR A 15 -0.94 11.78 10.10
CA THR A 15 0.35 11.64 9.39
C THR A 15 1.30 12.80 9.67
N SER A 16 0.76 14.01 9.88
CA SER A 16 1.53 15.24 10.18
C SER A 16 2.27 15.19 11.52
N GLN A 17 1.95 14.24 12.41
CA GLN A 17 2.69 14.03 13.66
C GLN A 17 4.12 13.52 13.43
N LEU A 18 4.37 12.84 12.30
CA LEU A 18 5.65 12.18 11.99
C LEU A 18 6.23 12.62 10.63
N LEU A 19 5.40 13.12 9.71
CA LEU A 19 5.78 13.46 8.35
C LEU A 19 5.55 14.96 8.09
N VAL A 20 6.60 15.69 7.73
CA VAL A 20 6.54 17.13 7.44
C VAL A 20 6.65 17.36 5.94
N GLY A 21 5.78 18.21 5.37
CA GLY A 21 5.94 18.74 4.00
C GLY A 21 5.62 17.76 2.87
N ASN A 22 4.71 16.80 3.10
CA ASN A 22 4.29 15.79 2.12
C ASN A 22 2.76 15.78 1.94
N GLU A 23 2.11 16.92 2.17
CA GLU A 23 0.66 17.08 2.16
C GLU A 23 0.06 16.68 0.80
N ASP A 24 0.70 17.07 -0.31
CA ASP A 24 0.29 16.71 -1.67
C ASP A 24 0.24 15.19 -1.90
N ALA A 25 1.19 14.45 -1.33
CA ALA A 25 1.22 12.99 -1.44
C ALA A 25 0.09 12.34 -0.64
N ILE A 26 -0.19 12.86 0.56
CA ILE A 26 -1.31 12.40 1.39
C ILE A 26 -2.66 12.70 0.71
N GLU A 27 -2.79 13.88 0.09
CA GLU A 27 -3.98 14.24 -0.68
C GLU A 27 -4.18 13.28 -1.85
N ALA A 28 -3.14 13.04 -2.66
CA ALA A 28 -3.20 12.12 -3.79
C ALA A 28 -3.55 10.67 -3.37
N LEU A 29 -2.97 10.20 -2.27
CA LEU A 29 -3.29 8.89 -1.70
C LEU A 29 -4.73 8.82 -1.19
N THR A 30 -5.24 9.88 -0.58
CA THR A 30 -6.63 9.97 -0.13
C THR A 30 -7.60 9.95 -1.32
N ILE A 31 -7.31 10.70 -2.38
CA ILE A 31 -8.09 10.68 -3.62
C ILE A 31 -8.10 9.25 -4.20
N ALA A 32 -6.93 8.61 -4.29
CA ALA A 32 -6.83 7.24 -4.79
C ALA A 32 -7.63 6.24 -3.94
N LEU A 33 -7.58 6.35 -2.61
CA LEU A 33 -8.39 5.52 -1.70
C LEU A 33 -9.89 5.67 -1.95
N LEU A 34 -10.38 6.91 -2.10
CA LEU A 34 -11.80 7.21 -2.28
C LEU A 34 -12.32 6.88 -3.68
N THR A 35 -11.42 6.85 -4.68
CA THR A 35 -11.77 6.62 -6.09
C THR A 35 -11.36 5.25 -6.61
N ASN A 36 -10.77 4.41 -5.76
CA ASN A 36 -10.19 3.10 -6.12
C ASN A 36 -9.11 3.22 -7.22
N GLY A 37 -8.27 4.27 -7.11
CA GLY A 37 -7.15 4.56 -8.01
C GLY A 37 -5.80 4.08 -7.47
N HIS A 38 -4.75 4.35 -8.24
CA HIS A 38 -3.37 4.05 -7.86
C HIS A 38 -2.49 5.30 -8.01
N VAL A 39 -1.47 5.42 -7.16
CA VAL A 39 -0.55 6.56 -7.15
C VAL A 39 0.85 6.08 -7.52
N LEU A 40 1.51 6.82 -8.41
CA LEU A 40 2.94 6.66 -8.70
C LEU A 40 3.72 7.72 -7.93
N LEU A 41 4.59 7.28 -7.01
CA LEU A 41 5.44 8.17 -6.20
C LEU A 41 6.85 8.28 -6.80
N GLU A 42 7.05 9.29 -7.65
CA GLU A 42 8.36 9.61 -8.22
C GLU A 42 9.16 10.57 -7.33
N GLY A 43 10.48 10.45 -7.36
CA GLY A 43 11.36 11.22 -6.51
C GLY A 43 12.69 10.51 -6.30
N VAL A 44 13.69 11.25 -5.84
CA VAL A 44 15.03 10.72 -5.57
C VAL A 44 15.01 9.74 -4.38
N PRO A 45 15.99 8.81 -4.28
CA PRO A 45 16.10 7.93 -3.12
C PRO A 45 16.19 8.72 -1.81
N GLY A 46 15.53 8.22 -0.76
CA GLY A 46 15.57 8.83 0.58
C GLY A 46 14.49 9.88 0.87
N VAL A 47 13.56 10.15 -0.05
CA VAL A 47 12.43 11.10 0.15
C VAL A 47 11.22 10.49 0.87
N ALA A 48 11.47 9.60 1.84
CA ALA A 48 10.45 9.04 2.72
C ALA A 48 9.26 8.31 2.05
N LYS A 49 9.34 7.91 0.76
CA LYS A 49 8.23 7.25 0.03
C LYS A 49 7.64 6.05 0.79
N THR A 50 8.51 5.20 1.34
CA THR A 50 8.10 4.06 2.16
C THR A 50 7.41 4.49 3.45
N THR A 51 7.92 5.54 4.09
CA THR A 51 7.33 6.12 5.30
C THR A 51 5.95 6.71 5.03
N ILE A 52 5.78 7.43 3.92
CA ILE A 52 4.52 8.03 3.49
C ILE A 52 3.45 6.94 3.33
N ALA A 53 3.73 5.89 2.56
CA ALA A 53 2.76 4.82 2.30
C ALA A 53 2.38 4.05 3.58
N ASN A 54 3.36 3.77 4.45
CA ASN A 54 3.12 3.07 5.71
C ASN A 54 2.31 3.94 6.70
N LEU A 55 2.68 5.21 6.87
CA LEU A 55 1.94 6.14 7.74
C LEU A 55 0.52 6.38 7.25
N PHE A 56 0.34 6.53 5.93
CA PHE A 56 -0.99 6.68 5.34
C PHE A 56 -1.88 5.47 5.63
N ALA A 57 -1.37 4.25 5.43
CA ALA A 57 -2.11 3.03 5.74
C ALA A 57 -2.44 2.93 7.23
N HIS A 58 -1.50 3.29 8.10
CA HIS A 58 -1.71 3.31 9.55
C HIS A 58 -2.80 4.32 9.97
N ALA A 59 -2.71 5.56 9.47
CA ALA A 59 -3.67 6.62 9.75
C ALA A 59 -5.09 6.30 9.23
N ALA A 60 -5.17 5.60 8.10
CA ALA A 60 -6.44 5.14 7.54
C ALA A 60 -6.94 3.81 8.13
N ASN A 61 -6.20 3.20 9.07
CA ASN A 61 -6.47 1.88 9.65
C ASN A 61 -6.66 0.79 8.56
N LEU A 62 -5.70 0.72 7.63
CA LEU A 62 -5.67 -0.18 6.49
C LEU A 62 -4.50 -1.15 6.58
N ASP A 63 -4.70 -2.37 6.08
CA ASP A 63 -3.61 -3.34 5.95
C ASP A 63 -2.56 -2.83 4.96
N TYR A 64 -1.29 -2.89 5.35
CA TYR A 64 -0.15 -2.45 4.56
C TYR A 64 0.76 -3.62 4.19
N GLN A 65 1.16 -3.67 2.92
CA GLN A 65 2.19 -4.56 2.42
C GLN A 65 3.20 -3.81 1.57
N ARG A 66 4.48 -4.15 1.72
CA ARG A 66 5.57 -3.66 0.87
C ARG A 66 6.11 -4.80 0.03
N ILE A 67 6.15 -4.59 -1.28
CA ILE A 67 6.78 -5.48 -2.25
C ILE A 67 8.00 -4.75 -2.78
N GLN A 68 9.18 -5.27 -2.47
CA GLN A 68 10.41 -4.81 -3.14
C GLN A 68 10.43 -5.42 -4.53
N MET A 69 10.39 -4.59 -5.56
CA MET A 69 10.51 -5.06 -6.92
C MET A 69 12.00 -5.28 -7.22
N THR A 70 12.32 -6.49 -7.66
CA THR A 70 13.64 -6.86 -8.17
C THR A 70 13.46 -7.60 -9.49
N PRO A 71 14.48 -7.65 -10.36
CA PRO A 71 14.36 -8.28 -11.69
C PRO A 71 13.99 -9.77 -11.66
N ASP A 72 14.14 -10.43 -10.52
CA ASP A 72 13.85 -11.84 -10.28
C ASP A 72 12.48 -12.11 -9.65
N VAL A 73 11.72 -11.08 -9.24
CA VAL A 73 10.35 -11.26 -8.74
C VAL A 73 9.47 -11.88 -9.82
N LEU A 74 8.85 -13.01 -9.52
CA LEU A 74 7.91 -13.66 -10.42
C LEU A 74 6.47 -13.17 -10.13
N PRO A 75 5.56 -13.20 -11.12
CA PRO A 75 4.15 -12.85 -10.89
C PRO A 75 3.49 -13.66 -9.76
N ALA A 76 3.91 -14.91 -9.56
CA ALA A 76 3.40 -15.78 -8.49
C ALA A 76 3.87 -15.31 -7.10
N ASP A 77 5.02 -14.64 -6.98
CA ASP A 77 5.49 -14.09 -5.70
C ASP A 77 4.63 -12.90 -5.24
N ILE A 78 3.96 -12.23 -6.17
CA ILE A 78 3.05 -11.10 -5.92
C ILE A 78 1.60 -11.57 -5.73
N THR A 79 1.14 -12.42 -6.66
CA THR A 79 -0.26 -12.87 -6.72
C THR A 79 -0.55 -14.11 -5.87
N GLY A 80 0.48 -14.85 -5.45
CA GLY A 80 0.34 -16.09 -4.70
C GLY A 80 0.39 -17.34 -5.58
N THR A 81 0.34 -18.50 -4.91
CA THR A 81 0.46 -19.82 -5.55
C THR A 81 -0.51 -20.82 -4.94
N HIS A 82 -0.90 -21.84 -5.70
CA HIS A 82 -1.71 -22.94 -5.18
C HIS A 82 -0.80 -24.00 -4.55
N ILE A 83 -0.99 -24.26 -3.27
CA ILE A 83 -0.25 -25.27 -2.51
C ILE A 83 -1.16 -26.45 -2.22
N TYR A 84 -0.66 -27.65 -2.51
CA TYR A 84 -1.35 -28.87 -2.16
C TYR A 84 -1.32 -29.12 -0.64
N ARG A 85 -2.49 -29.22 -0.01
CA ARG A 85 -2.67 -29.56 1.40
C ARG A 85 -2.92 -31.06 1.53
N GLU A 86 -1.87 -31.83 1.83
CA GLU A 86 -1.95 -33.30 1.90
C GLU A 86 -3.03 -33.80 2.89
N ASN A 87 -3.24 -33.09 4.00
CA ASN A 87 -4.23 -33.43 5.01
C ASN A 87 -5.68 -33.24 4.55
N LEU A 88 -5.91 -32.41 3.53
CA LEU A 88 -7.23 -32.08 2.99
C LEU A 88 -7.45 -32.70 1.60
N GLY A 89 -6.37 -33.09 0.90
CA GLY A 89 -6.44 -33.62 -0.46
C GLY A 89 -6.79 -32.57 -1.50
N GLU A 90 -6.59 -31.28 -1.20
CA GLU A 90 -6.99 -30.16 -2.05
C GLU A 90 -5.85 -29.14 -2.26
N PHE A 91 -6.01 -28.29 -3.27
CA PHE A 91 -5.12 -27.17 -3.53
C PHE A 91 -5.67 -25.89 -2.91
N ASP A 92 -4.93 -25.29 -2.00
CA ASP A 92 -5.25 -24.00 -1.38
C ASP A 92 -4.46 -22.87 -2.03
N LEU A 93 -5.12 -21.75 -2.32
CA LEU A 93 -4.42 -20.53 -2.69
C LEU A 93 -3.68 -19.96 -1.47
N GLN A 94 -2.36 -20.03 -1.49
CA GLN A 94 -1.53 -19.18 -0.63
C GLN A 94 -1.47 -17.78 -1.27
N ARG A 95 -2.25 -16.86 -0.71
CA ARG A 95 -2.31 -15.46 -1.14
C ARG A 95 -0.93 -14.78 -1.05
N GLY A 96 -0.54 -14.11 -2.13
CA GLY A 96 0.65 -13.27 -2.17
C GLY A 96 0.44 -11.89 -1.51
N PRO A 97 1.49 -11.06 -1.44
CA PRO A 97 1.48 -9.77 -0.75
C PRO A 97 0.58 -8.72 -1.40
N VAL A 98 0.11 -8.92 -2.64
CA VAL A 98 -0.82 -7.98 -3.29
C VAL A 98 -2.19 -7.93 -2.60
N PHE A 99 -2.53 -8.94 -1.78
CA PHE A 99 -3.79 -8.99 -1.05
C PHE A 99 -3.72 -8.19 0.25
N SER A 100 -3.59 -6.88 0.12
CA SER A 100 -3.61 -5.89 1.19
C SER A 100 -4.44 -4.68 0.76
N ASN A 101 -4.85 -3.82 1.70
CA ASN A 101 -5.57 -2.60 1.35
C ASN A 101 -4.65 -1.57 0.66
N VAL A 102 -3.43 -1.41 1.18
CA VAL A 102 -2.37 -0.58 0.62
C VAL A 102 -1.18 -1.47 0.30
N VAL A 103 -0.73 -1.44 -0.96
CA VAL A 103 0.45 -2.16 -1.43
C VAL A 103 1.44 -1.15 -1.98
N LEU A 104 2.64 -1.06 -1.37
CA LEU A 104 3.76 -0.31 -1.91
C LEU A 104 4.62 -1.23 -2.78
N ALA A 105 4.59 -1.05 -4.09
CA ALA A 105 5.57 -1.63 -5.00
C ALA A 105 6.80 -0.70 -5.08
N ASP A 106 7.83 -1.03 -4.31
CA ASP A 106 9.06 -0.23 -4.20
C ASP A 106 10.04 -0.60 -5.31
N GLU A 107 10.76 0.39 -5.86
CA GLU A 107 11.72 0.22 -6.97
C GLU A 107 11.15 -0.52 -8.21
N ILE A 108 9.93 -0.17 -8.63
CA ILE A 108 9.24 -0.80 -9.79
C ILE A 108 9.92 -0.58 -11.17
N ASN A 109 10.98 0.22 -11.21
CA ASN A 109 11.65 0.67 -12.42
C ASN A 109 12.61 -0.35 -13.04
#